data_AF-A0A7V4PR41-F1
#
_entry.id   AF-A0A7V4PR41-F1
#
_cell.length_a   1.000
_cell.length_b   1.000
_cell.length_c   1.000
_cell.angle_alpha   90.00
_cell.angle_beta   90.00
_cell.angle_gamma   90.00
#
_symmetry.space_group_name_H-M   'P 1'
#
loop_
_entity.id
_entity.type
_entity.pdbx_description
1 polymer ?
#
loop_
_entity_poly.entity_id
_entity_poly.type
_entity_poly.pdbx_seq_one_letter_code
_entity_poly.pdbx_strand_id
1 'polypeptide(L)'
;METSAALEREIHELARALLRRAATHKPALFDPQDWIGRMIDWSLADKVLRVALFRFVDVLPSLDSAAEIGRHLREYFAKVDHALGGLVFLAQALHAGWLVAPVVRHNVVRLARRFIVEEEPDALGSALESLRQEPAAFTLDVVGEATVSD
;
A
#
# COMPACT_ATOMS: atom_id res chain seq x y z
N MET A 1 28.37 -32.40 -0.49
CA MET A 1 28.60 -31.11 0.20
C MET A 1 29.03 -30.01 -0.79
N GLU A 2 29.99 -30.27 -1.69
CA GLU A 2 30.45 -29.30 -2.71
C GLU A 2 29.35 -28.83 -3.68
N THR A 3 28.43 -29.70 -4.10
CA THR A 3 27.29 -29.34 -4.97
C THR A 3 26.38 -28.29 -4.34
N SER A 4 26.20 -28.33 -3.02
CA SER A 4 25.39 -27.33 -2.30
C SER A 4 26.09 -25.97 -2.25
N ALA A 5 27.42 -25.95 -2.14
CA ALA A 5 28.19 -24.71 -2.10
C ALA A 5 28.34 -24.07 -3.50
N ALA A 6 28.36 -24.88 -4.56
CA ALA A 6 28.32 -24.41 -5.94
C ALA A 6 26.94 -23.80 -6.27
N LEU A 7 25.85 -24.50 -5.96
CA LEU A 7 24.49 -24.01 -6.15
C LEU A 7 24.23 -22.71 -5.37
N GLU A 8 24.65 -22.64 -4.11
CA GLU A 8 24.50 -21.43 -3.29
C GLU A 8 25.21 -20.22 -3.89
N ARG A 9 26.35 -20.45 -4.55
CA ARG A 9 27.10 -19.41 -5.24
C ARG A 9 26.33 -18.89 -6.46
N GLU A 10 25.78 -19.79 -7.26
CA GLU A 10 24.96 -19.44 -8.42
C GLU A 10 23.69 -18.67 -8.02
N ILE A 11 23.02 -19.11 -6.95
CA ILE A 11 21.86 -18.41 -6.36
C ILE A 11 22.24 -16.98 -5.98
N HIS A 12 23.35 -16.79 -5.26
CA HIS A 12 23.79 -15.46 -4.85
C HIS A 12 24.23 -14.58 -6.03
N GLU A 13 24.85 -15.16 -7.05
CA GLU A 13 25.21 -14.43 -8.27
C GLU A 13 23.98 -13.95 -9.03
N LEU A 14 22.99 -14.83 -9.22
CA LEU A 14 21.72 -14.49 -9.85
C LEU A 14 20.97 -13.43 -9.04
N ALA A 15 20.84 -13.61 -7.72
CA ALA A 15 20.15 -12.67 -6.85
C ALA A 15 20.78 -11.26 -6.92
N ARG A 16 22.11 -11.16 -6.88
CA ARG A 16 22.82 -9.88 -7.03
C ARG A 16 22.63 -9.27 -8.42
N ALA A 17 22.59 -10.09 -9.48
CA ALA A 17 22.32 -9.61 -10.83
C ALA A 17 20.89 -9.05 -10.96
N LEU A 18 19.89 -9.75 -10.43
CA LEU A 18 18.50 -9.31 -10.40
C LEU A 18 18.35 -8.03 -9.57
N LEU A 19 18.98 -7.95 -8.39
CA LEU A 19 18.92 -6.77 -7.53
C LEU A 19 19.52 -5.54 -8.21
N ARG A 20 20.66 -5.69 -8.91
CA ARG A 20 21.26 -4.58 -9.68
C ARG A 20 20.34 -4.08 -10.79
N ARG A 21 19.62 -4.97 -11.48
CA ARG A 21 18.64 -4.59 -12.51
C ARG A 21 17.40 -3.95 -11.91
N ALA A 22 16.92 -4.42 -10.76
CA ALA A 22 15.79 -3.83 -10.07
C ALA A 22 16.12 -2.44 -9.51
N ALA A 23 17.35 -2.23 -9.01
CA ALA A 23 17.77 -0.95 -8.45
C ALA A 23 17.78 0.21 -9.46
N THR A 24 17.87 -0.08 -10.77
CA THR A 24 17.77 0.96 -11.80
C THR A 24 16.33 1.40 -12.08
N HIS A 25 15.34 0.64 -11.62
CA HIS A 25 13.91 0.89 -11.85
C HIS A 25 13.15 0.75 -10.52
N LYS A 26 13.25 1.75 -9.65
CA LYS A 26 12.53 1.74 -8.37
C LYS A 26 11.02 1.71 -8.65
N PRO A 27 10.26 0.74 -8.10
CA PRO A 27 8.83 0.69 -8.32
C PRO A 27 8.17 1.98 -7.81
N ALA A 28 7.14 2.47 -8.52
CA ALA A 28 6.42 3.69 -8.16
C ALA A 28 5.81 3.64 -6.75
N LEU A 29 5.54 2.44 -6.21
CA LEU A 29 5.10 2.24 -4.83
C LEU A 29 6.12 2.68 -3.78
N PHE A 30 7.41 2.72 -4.13
CA PHE A 30 8.49 3.16 -3.26
C PHE A 30 9.04 4.53 -3.68
N ASP A 31 8.34 5.27 -4.54
CA ASP A 31 8.71 6.64 -4.87
C ASP A 31 8.39 7.57 -3.68
N PRO A 32 9.39 8.20 -3.03
CA PRO A 32 9.16 9.09 -1.89
C PRO A 32 8.43 10.39 -2.28
N GLN A 33 8.36 10.72 -3.57
CA GLN A 33 7.57 11.86 -4.04
C GLN A 33 6.06 11.57 -3.94
N ASP A 34 5.70 10.29 -4.04
CA ASP A 34 4.34 9.82 -3.83
C ASP A 34 4.02 9.67 -2.34
N TRP A 35 2.78 9.98 -1.96
CA TRP A 35 2.34 9.90 -0.57
C TRP A 35 2.28 8.45 -0.07
N ILE A 36 2.02 7.47 -0.96
CA ILE A 36 2.03 6.04 -0.65
C ILE A 36 3.44 5.57 -0.29
N GLY A 37 4.44 5.95 -1.10
CA GLY A 37 5.84 5.65 -0.80
C GLY A 37 6.26 6.22 0.55
N ARG A 38 5.86 7.47 0.84
CA ARG A 38 6.07 8.08 2.16
C ARG A 38 5.42 7.31 3.30
N MET A 39 4.16 6.89 3.15
CA MET A 39 3.49 6.08 4.16
C MET A 39 4.20 4.75 4.41
N ILE A 40 4.63 4.06 3.34
CA ILE A 40 5.39 2.80 3.46
C ILE A 40 6.70 3.05 4.19
N ASP A 41 7.47 4.07 3.79
CA ASP A 41 8.74 4.43 4.43
C ASP A 41 8.56 4.73 5.93
N TRP A 42 7.50 5.47 6.29
CA TRP A 42 7.18 5.76 7.69
C TRP A 42 6.79 4.50 8.46
N SER A 43 6.01 3.61 7.85
CA SER A 43 5.63 2.34 8.45
C SER A 43 6.87 1.45 8.70
N LEU A 44 7.89 1.52 7.86
CA LEU A 44 9.13 0.78 8.05
C LEU A 44 9.96 1.33 9.20
N ALA A 45 9.94 2.65 9.42
CA ALA A 45 10.70 3.32 10.46
C ALA A 45 10.20 3.03 11.89
N ASP A 46 8.88 2.85 12.09
CA ASP A 46 8.30 2.63 13.42
C ASP A 46 7.22 1.53 13.42
N LYS A 47 7.39 0.52 14.28
CA LYS A 47 6.49 -0.63 14.36
C LYS A 47 5.10 -0.26 14.92
N VAL A 48 5.02 0.67 15.87
CA VAL A 48 3.75 1.09 16.47
C VAL A 48 2.94 1.87 15.44
N LEU A 49 3.59 2.78 14.71
CA LEU A 49 3.00 3.51 13.61
C LEU A 49 2.52 2.57 12.49
N ARG A 50 3.32 1.58 12.13
CA ARG A 50 2.94 0.55 11.13
C ARG A 50 1.64 -0.15 11.48
N VAL A 51 1.52 -0.60 12.73
CA VAL A 51 0.33 -1.31 13.20
C VAL A 51 -0.89 -0.38 13.20
N ALA A 52 -0.73 0.86 13.68
CA ALA A 52 -1.82 1.84 13.66
C ALA A 52 -2.29 2.15 12.23
N LEU A 53 -1.34 2.37 11.32
CA LEU A 53 -1.63 2.68 9.92
C LEU A 53 -2.35 1.53 9.21
N PHE A 54 -1.83 0.29 9.29
CA PHE A 54 -2.48 -0.83 8.62
C PHE A 54 -3.86 -1.14 9.19
N ARG A 55 -4.05 -1.04 10.51
CA ARG A 55 -5.38 -1.21 11.11
C ARG A 55 -6.35 -0.10 10.71
N PHE A 56 -5.85 1.13 10.56
CA PHE A 56 -6.69 2.22 10.09
C PHE A 56 -7.10 2.03 8.63
N VAL A 57 -6.18 1.59 7.75
CA VAL A 57 -6.50 1.27 6.36
C VAL A 57 -7.51 0.12 6.27
N ASP A 58 -7.36 -0.90 7.11
CA ASP A 58 -8.26 -2.07 7.19
C ASP A 58 -9.70 -1.70 7.56
N VAL A 59 -9.89 -0.80 8.54
CA VAL A 59 -11.24 -0.40 8.98
C VAL A 59 -11.88 0.67 8.07
N LEU A 60 -11.07 1.40 7.29
CA LEU A 60 -11.55 2.56 6.53
C LEU A 60 -12.72 2.28 5.58
N PRO A 61 -12.77 1.13 4.85
CA PRO A 61 -13.90 0.78 3.99
C PRO A 61 -15.23 0.69 4.75
N SER A 62 -15.19 0.31 6.03
CA SER A 62 -16.37 0.15 6.89
C SER A 62 -16.85 1.45 7.56
N LEU A 63 -16.18 2.58 7.32
CA LEU A 63 -16.57 3.88 7.88
C LEU A 63 -17.43 4.61 6.86
N ASP A 64 -18.61 5.12 7.25
CA ASP A 64 -19.56 5.73 6.31
C ASP A 64 -19.50 7.26 6.30
N SER A 65 -18.98 7.87 7.37
CA SER A 65 -18.98 9.33 7.53
C SER A 65 -17.60 9.94 7.75
N ALA A 66 -17.45 11.20 7.33
CA ALA A 66 -16.26 12.00 7.62
C ALA A 66 -15.99 12.14 9.12
N ALA A 67 -17.06 12.17 9.93
CA ALA A 67 -16.97 12.23 11.39
C ALA A 67 -16.36 10.93 11.96
N GLU A 68 -16.79 9.77 11.48
CA GLU A 68 -16.22 8.47 11.89
C GLU A 68 -14.78 8.30 11.44
N ILE A 69 -14.45 8.69 10.22
CA ILE A 69 -13.06 8.67 9.73
C ILE A 69 -12.19 9.55 10.62
N GLY A 70 -12.61 10.80 10.89
CA GLY A 70 -11.86 11.72 11.75
C GLY A 70 -11.72 11.20 13.19
N ARG A 71 -12.74 10.50 13.71
CA ARG A 71 -12.70 9.86 15.02
C ARG A 71 -11.68 8.71 15.06
N HIS A 72 -11.75 7.76 14.13
CA HIS A 72 -10.81 6.63 14.07
C HIS A 72 -9.39 7.10 13.81
N LEU A 73 -9.20 8.11 12.96
CA LEU A 73 -7.88 8.72 12.74
C LEU A 73 -7.28 9.19 14.07
N ARG A 74 -8.05 9.88 14.93
CA ARG A 74 -7.56 10.24 16.26
C ARG A 74 -7.29 9.02 17.14
N GLU A 75 -8.20 8.05 17.19
CA GLU A 75 -8.10 6.88 18.07
C GLU A 75 -6.87 6.00 17.74
N TYR A 76 -6.62 5.71 16.46
CA TYR A 76 -5.49 4.86 16.05
C TYR A 76 -4.13 5.52 16.27
N PHE A 77 -4.05 6.84 16.13
CA PHE A 77 -2.78 7.56 16.15
C PHE A 77 -2.52 8.35 17.44
N ALA A 78 -3.47 8.45 18.38
CA ALA A 78 -3.29 9.13 19.67
C ALA A 78 -2.13 8.56 20.51
N LYS A 79 -1.83 7.27 20.37
CA LYS A 79 -0.72 6.60 21.09
C LYS A 79 0.62 6.66 20.35
N VAL A 80 0.64 7.27 19.17
CA VAL A 80 1.78 7.29 18.25
C VAL A 80 2.47 8.66 18.24
N ASP A 81 2.00 9.60 19.06
CA ASP A 81 2.38 11.02 19.06
C ASP A 81 3.91 11.26 19.09
N HIS A 82 4.67 10.40 19.78
CA HIS A 82 6.14 10.46 19.81
C HIS A 82 6.81 10.04 18.48
N ALA A 83 6.21 9.10 17.75
CA ALA A 83 6.69 8.65 16.44
C ALA A 83 6.21 9.57 15.30
N LEU A 84 5.22 10.42 15.57
CA LEU A 84 4.70 11.42 14.63
C LEU A 84 5.58 12.68 14.53
N GLY A 85 6.62 12.82 15.36
CA GLY A 85 7.53 13.98 15.35
C GLY A 85 8.24 14.23 14.01
N GLY A 86 8.36 13.21 13.14
CA GLY A 86 8.82 13.37 11.76
C GLY A 86 7.72 13.64 10.72
N LEU A 87 6.45 13.57 11.13
CA LEU A 87 5.27 13.44 10.26
C LEU A 87 4.29 14.60 10.47
N VAL A 88 4.79 15.81 10.28
CA VAL A 88 4.06 17.08 10.51
C VAL A 88 2.71 17.12 9.79
N PHE A 89 2.58 16.50 8.62
CA PHE A 89 1.29 16.39 7.90
C PHE A 89 0.28 15.49 8.63
N LEU A 90 0.72 14.33 9.14
CA LEU A 90 -0.14 13.40 9.87
C LEU A 90 -0.55 13.98 11.21
N ALA A 91 0.37 14.64 11.92
CA ALA A 91 0.05 15.40 13.12
C ALA A 91 -1.01 16.48 12.84
N GLN A 92 -0.85 17.30 11.80
CA GLN A 92 -1.86 18.31 11.44
C GLN A 92 -3.20 17.69 11.01
N ALA A 93 -3.18 16.60 10.26
CA ALA A 93 -4.37 15.85 9.87
C ALA A 93 -5.15 15.33 11.09
N LEU A 94 -4.45 14.87 12.13
CA LEU A 94 -5.07 14.41 13.38
C LEU A 94 -5.77 15.54 14.14
N HIS A 95 -5.16 16.72 14.16
CA HIS A 95 -5.75 17.91 14.76
C HIS A 95 -6.94 18.44 13.93
N ALA A 96 -6.86 18.34 12.59
CA ALA A 96 -7.91 18.75 11.67
C ALA A 96 -9.04 17.71 11.50
N GLY A 97 -8.86 16.48 12.00
CA GLY A 97 -9.89 15.47 12.20
C GLY A 97 -10.81 15.24 10.99
N TRP A 98 -12.10 15.50 11.16
CA TRP A 98 -13.14 15.26 10.14
C TRP A 98 -12.93 16.09 8.86
N LEU A 99 -12.23 17.23 8.94
CA LEU A 99 -11.98 18.09 7.78
C LEU A 99 -11.09 17.41 6.74
N VAL A 100 -10.18 16.54 7.17
CA VAL A 100 -9.27 15.81 6.28
C VAL A 100 -9.82 14.46 5.85
N ALA A 101 -10.94 14.00 6.42
CA ALA A 101 -11.51 12.69 6.12
C ALA A 101 -11.80 12.43 4.63
N PRO A 102 -12.36 13.39 3.86
CA PRO A 102 -12.58 13.19 2.42
C PRO A 102 -11.26 12.97 1.67
N VAL A 103 -10.22 13.71 2.05
CA VAL A 103 -8.87 13.60 1.47
C VAL A 103 -8.28 12.22 1.80
N VAL A 104 -8.40 11.78 3.04
CA VAL A 104 -7.91 10.45 3.48
C VAL A 104 -8.61 9.34 2.70
N ARG A 105 -9.95 9.37 2.61
CA ARG A 105 -10.72 8.39 1.83
C ARG A 105 -10.26 8.35 0.37
N HIS A 106 -10.19 9.51 -0.28
CA HIS A 106 -9.78 9.60 -1.67
C HIS A 106 -8.40 9.00 -1.91
N ASN A 107 -7.45 9.28 -1.02
CA ASN A 107 -6.10 8.74 -1.12
C ASN A 107 -6.08 7.22 -0.93
N VAL A 108 -6.78 6.65 0.04
CA VAL A 108 -6.83 5.19 0.22
C VAL A 108 -7.51 4.50 -0.97
N VAL A 109 -8.58 5.07 -1.54
CA VAL A 109 -9.18 4.55 -2.78
C VAL A 109 -8.17 4.58 -3.93
N ARG A 110 -7.41 5.67 -4.09
CA ARG A 110 -6.34 5.75 -5.09
C ARG A 110 -5.23 4.71 -4.86
N LEU A 111 -4.91 4.37 -3.62
CA LEU A 111 -3.98 3.29 -3.29
C LEU A 111 -4.54 1.94 -3.71
N ALA A 112 -5.80 1.64 -3.36
CA ALA A 112 -6.46 0.39 -3.74
C ALA A 112 -6.47 0.19 -5.26
N ARG A 113 -6.73 1.26 -6.02
CA ARG A 113 -6.72 1.27 -7.49
C ARG A 113 -5.37 0.98 -8.14
N ARG A 114 -4.27 0.91 -7.38
CA ARG A 114 -2.96 0.42 -7.89
C ARG A 114 -2.86 -1.09 -7.91
N PHE A 115 -3.67 -1.78 -7.10
CA PHE A 115 -3.59 -3.21 -6.90
C PHE A 115 -4.81 -3.94 -7.48
N ILE A 116 -5.95 -3.26 -7.52
CA ILE A 116 -7.23 -3.85 -7.93
C ILE A 116 -7.84 -2.94 -9.01
N VAL A 117 -8.33 -3.56 -10.07
CA VAL A 117 -9.09 -2.90 -11.13
C VAL A 117 -10.54 -2.72 -10.66
N GLU A 118 -11.15 -1.61 -11.04
CA GLU A 118 -12.56 -1.34 -10.70
C GLU A 118 -13.49 -2.38 -11.32
N GLU A 119 -14.60 -2.70 -10.65
CA GLU A 119 -15.59 -3.68 -11.12
C GLU A 119 -16.39 -3.18 -12.35
N GLU A 120 -16.18 -1.92 -12.74
CA GLU A 120 -16.83 -1.32 -13.90
C GLU A 120 -16.32 -1.97 -15.22
N PRO A 121 -17.23 -2.50 -16.07
CA PRO A 121 -16.84 -3.26 -17.26
C PRO A 121 -15.89 -2.54 -18.22
N ASP A 122 -16.06 -1.24 -18.45
CA ASP A 122 -15.22 -0.47 -19.36
C ASP A 122 -13.80 -0.29 -18.79
N ALA A 123 -13.69 -0.04 -17.48
CA ALA A 123 -12.43 0.04 -16.75
C ALA A 123 -11.68 -1.29 -16.77
N LEU A 124 -12.39 -2.42 -16.59
CA LEU A 124 -11.80 -3.76 -16.69
C LEU A 124 -11.30 -4.04 -18.11
N GLY A 125 -12.12 -3.77 -19.13
CA GLY A 125 -11.73 -3.93 -20.53
C GLY A 125 -10.45 -3.16 -20.87
N SER A 126 -10.41 -1.88 -20.49
CA SER A 126 -9.25 -1.00 -20.70
C SER A 126 -7.99 -1.49 -19.99
N ALA A 127 -8.11 -2.01 -18.77
CA ALA A 127 -6.99 -2.57 -18.03
C ALA A 127 -6.45 -3.84 -18.70
N LEU A 128 -7.33 -4.74 -19.14
CA LEU A 128 -6.94 -5.97 -19.84
C LEU A 128 -6.28 -5.69 -21.19
N GLU A 129 -6.79 -4.72 -21.96
CA GLU A 129 -6.17 -4.28 -23.21
C GLU A 129 -4.76 -3.72 -22.99
N SER A 130 -4.57 -2.92 -21.93
CA SER A 130 -3.26 -2.40 -21.56
C SER A 130 -2.30 -3.53 -21.18
N LEU A 131 -2.75 -4.48 -20.34
CA LEU A 131 -1.93 -5.63 -19.93
C LEU A 131 -1.53 -6.54 -21.10
N ARG A 132 -2.34 -6.63 -22.15
CA ARG A 132 -2.01 -7.40 -23.37
C ARG A 132 -0.84 -6.81 -24.16
N GLN A 133 -0.51 -5.53 -23.97
CA GLN A 133 0.62 -4.89 -24.64
C GLN A 133 1.95 -5.10 -23.90
N GLU A 134 1.90 -5.54 -22.65
CA GLU A 134 3.09 -5.81 -21.85
C GLU A 134 3.77 -7.11 -22.32
N PRO A 135 5.11 -7.21 -22.25
CA PRO A 135 5.86 -8.41 -22.64
C PRO A 135 5.77 -9.51 -21.57
N ALA A 136 4.59 -9.70 -20.98
CA ALA A 136 4.30 -10.65 -19.92
C ALA A 136 2.88 -11.23 -20.09
N ALA A 137 2.68 -12.48 -19.68
CA ALA A 137 1.34 -13.04 -19.50
C ALA A 137 0.69 -12.46 -18.24
N PHE A 138 -0.65 -12.44 -18.18
CA PHE A 138 -1.40 -12.03 -17.01
C PHE A 138 -2.41 -13.11 -16.59
N THR A 139 -2.80 -13.07 -15.31
CA THR A 139 -3.87 -13.87 -14.74
C THR A 139 -4.93 -12.93 -14.16
N LEU A 140 -6.19 -13.35 -14.19
CA LEU A 140 -7.28 -12.63 -13.53
C LEU A 140 -7.58 -13.32 -12.21
N ASP A 141 -7.54 -12.55 -11.14
CA ASP A 141 -7.97 -12.97 -9.80
C ASP A 141 -9.12 -12.07 -9.36
N VAL A 142 -10.25 -12.67 -9.01
CA VAL A 142 -11.45 -11.94 -8.60
C VAL A 142 -11.41 -11.78 -7.09
N VAL A 143 -11.29 -10.53 -6.64
CA VAL A 143 -11.25 -10.21 -5.21
C VAL A 143 -12.67 -10.26 -4.63
N GLY A 144 -12.86 -11.01 -3.56
CA GLY A 144 -14.12 -11.11 -2.84
C GLY A 144 -13.90 -11.22 -1.33
N GLU A 145 -14.98 -11.05 -0.58
CA GLU A 145 -14.99 -11.33 0.86
C GLU A 145 -15.12 -12.83 1.14
N ALA A 146 -14.92 -13.22 2.39
CA ALA A 146 -15.08 -14.62 2.79
C ALA A 146 -16.49 -15.13 2.48
N THR A 147 -16.60 -16.23 1.74
CA THR A 147 -17.89 -16.88 1.44
C THR A 147 -18.48 -17.49 2.71
N VAL A 148 -19.61 -16.96 3.17
CA VAL A 148 -20.32 -17.39 4.40
C VAL A 148 -21.65 -18.10 4.12
N SER A 149 -21.99 -18.29 2.85
CA SER A 149 -23.23 -18.95 2.41
C SER A 149 -23.02 -19.69 1.09
N ASP A 150 -23.82 -20.73 0.86
CA ASP A 150 -23.89 -21.49 -0.40
C ASP A 150 -24.75 -20.78 -1.46
#